data_AF-A0A553A9P7-F1
#
_entry.id   AF-A0A553A9P7-F1
#
_cell.length_a   1.000
_cell.length_b   1.000
_cell.length_c   1.000
_cell.angle_alpha   90.00
_cell.angle_beta   90.00
_cell.angle_gamma   90.00
#
_symmetry.space_group_name_H-M   'P 1'
#
loop_
_entity.id
_entity.type
_entity.pdbx_description
1 polymer ?
#
loop_
_entity_poly.entity_id
_entity_poly.type
_entity_poly.pdbx_seq_one_letter_code
_entity_poly.pdbx_strand_id
1 'polypeptide(L)'
;MPRSADPQRRAELLRAVVRYLEERGVADMSLAPMAEALGTSKRMLLYYFGDRGELLAQAMAASRPDAGEIFDGVATADGFVAAAHTLWEAITRGRQRRSVSLLLQVLSLAITDPDTYQPYADDAVAVMLDPIAGALEGLGFGSDARVRATLVVSGLRGLCQDGLVTGDRARVDAAAERVIAAAVAP
;
A
#
# COMPACT_ATOMS: atom_id res chain seq x y z
N MET A 1 10.70 37.55 2.22
CA MET A 1 9.83 36.57 1.52
C MET A 1 10.15 35.18 2.05
N PRO A 2 9.17 34.36 2.45
CA PRO A 2 9.47 32.98 2.82
C PRO A 2 10.03 32.29 1.57
N ARG A 3 11.24 31.74 1.65
CA ARG A 3 11.78 30.90 0.58
C ARG A 3 10.78 29.77 0.35
N SER A 4 10.31 29.58 -0.88
CA SER A 4 9.49 28.42 -1.19
C SER A 4 10.26 27.15 -0.85
N ALA A 5 9.56 26.15 -0.35
CA ALA A 5 10.14 24.85 -0.10
C ALA A 5 10.75 24.32 -1.40
N ASP A 6 12.06 24.05 -1.40
CA ASP A 6 12.76 23.45 -2.55
C ASP A 6 12.09 22.10 -2.90
N PRO A 7 11.42 21.98 -4.07
CA PRO A 7 10.70 20.78 -4.46
C PRO A 7 11.60 19.56 -4.59
N GLN A 8 12.85 19.75 -5.03
CA GLN A 8 13.80 18.65 -5.21
C GLN A 8 14.24 18.12 -3.85
N ARG A 9 14.56 19.03 -2.92
CA ARG A 9 14.88 18.66 -1.54
C ARG A 9 13.72 17.96 -0.83
N ARG A 10 12.49 18.44 -1.04
CA ARG A 10 11.27 17.82 -0.50
C ARG A 10 11.11 16.38 -0.99
N ALA A 11 11.29 16.14 -2.29
CA ALA A 11 11.18 14.81 -2.88
C ALA A 11 12.28 13.85 -2.39
N GLU A 12 13.52 14.33 -2.26
CA GLU A 12 14.62 13.56 -1.66
C GLU A 12 14.33 13.15 -0.22
N LEU A 13 13.84 14.11 0.57
CA LEU A 13 13.52 13.89 1.97
C LEU A 13 12.34 12.92 2.13
N LEU A 14 11.32 13.01 1.29
CA LEU A 14 10.19 12.07 1.29
C LEU A 14 10.66 10.63 0.99
N ARG A 15 11.52 10.45 -0.03
CA ARG A 15 12.12 9.13 -0.32
C ARG A 15 12.91 8.58 0.86
N ALA A 16 13.60 9.46 1.60
CA ALA A 16 14.37 9.06 2.78
C ALA A 16 13.45 8.67 3.96
N VAL A 17 12.34 9.39 4.16
CA VAL A 17 11.31 9.06 5.15
C VAL A 17 10.67 7.71 4.83
N VAL A 18 10.29 7.46 3.58
CA VAL A 18 9.72 6.16 3.16
C VAL A 18 10.67 5.03 3.53
N ARG A 19 11.95 5.12 3.15
CA ARG A 19 12.97 4.10 3.52
C ARG A 19 13.11 3.92 5.03
N TYR A 20 13.10 5.02 5.79
CA TYR A 20 13.19 4.95 7.25
C TYR A 20 12.00 4.19 7.85
N LEU A 21 10.78 4.50 7.42
CA LEU A 21 9.56 3.86 7.90
C LEU A 21 9.46 2.39 7.46
N GLU A 22 9.92 2.08 6.26
CA GLU A 22 10.02 0.72 5.74
C GLU A 22 10.98 -0.17 6.54
N GLU A 23 12.01 0.41 7.16
CA GLU A 23 13.01 -0.31 7.95
C GLU A 23 12.68 -0.37 9.44
N ARG A 24 12.02 0.68 9.98
CA ARG A 24 11.77 0.85 11.42
C ARG A 24 10.31 0.63 11.82
N GLY A 25 9.38 0.66 10.88
CA GLY A 25 7.94 0.59 11.13
C GLY A 25 7.30 1.93 11.54
N VAL A 26 5.95 1.92 11.62
CA VAL A 26 5.11 3.08 11.98
C VAL A 26 4.93 3.23 13.48
N ALA A 27 4.95 2.11 14.22
CA ALA A 27 4.72 2.10 15.67
C ALA A 27 5.72 2.99 16.42
N ASP A 28 6.98 3.00 15.97
CA ASP A 28 8.07 3.80 16.53
C ASP A 28 8.26 5.16 15.82
N MET A 29 7.27 5.61 15.04
CA MET A 29 7.36 6.85 14.27
C MET A 29 7.36 8.07 15.21
N SER A 30 8.55 8.49 15.63
CA SER A 30 8.81 9.77 16.27
C SER A 30 9.61 10.68 15.35
N LEU A 31 9.15 11.92 15.19
CA LEU A 31 9.76 12.90 14.29
C LEU A 31 11.19 13.29 14.69
N ALA A 32 11.53 13.23 15.98
CA ALA A 32 12.86 13.62 16.44
C ALA A 32 13.94 12.56 16.09
N PRO A 33 13.80 11.27 16.46
CA PRO A 33 14.69 10.20 16.00
C PRO A 33 14.77 10.08 14.48
N MET A 34 13.62 10.23 13.79
CA MET A 34 13.61 10.23 12.33
C MET A 34 14.41 11.40 11.76
N ALA A 35 14.22 12.61 12.27
CA ALA A 35 14.98 13.76 11.79
C ALA A 35 16.49 13.59 11.96
N GLU A 36 16.92 13.08 13.12
CA GLU A 36 18.32 12.78 13.41
C GLU A 36 18.89 11.75 12.43
N ALA A 37 18.19 10.62 12.25
CA ALA A 37 18.60 9.56 11.33
C ALA A 37 18.67 10.04 9.86
N LEU A 38 17.83 11.00 9.49
CA LEU A 38 17.79 11.58 8.14
C LEU A 38 18.72 12.79 7.97
N GLY A 39 19.49 13.17 8.99
CA GLY A 39 20.39 14.33 8.94
C GLY A 39 19.66 15.66 8.74
N THR A 40 18.44 15.78 9.28
CA THR A 40 17.59 16.97 9.22
C THR A 40 17.13 17.37 10.62
N SER A 41 16.19 18.31 10.73
CA SER A 41 15.55 18.65 12.01
C SER A 41 14.05 18.36 11.98
N LYS A 42 13.47 18.10 13.15
CA LYS A 42 12.01 17.97 13.30
C LYS A 42 11.26 19.16 12.68
N ARG A 43 11.78 20.37 12.87
CA ARG A 43 11.24 21.59 12.28
C ARG A 43 11.23 21.55 10.75
N MET A 44 12.26 20.99 10.13
CA MET A 44 12.33 20.84 8.66
C MET A 44 11.36 19.77 8.15
N LEU A 45 11.18 18.66 8.87
CA LEU A 45 10.16 17.66 8.52
C LEU A 45 8.76 18.30 8.55
N LEU A 46 8.44 19.01 9.63
CA LEU A 46 7.14 19.69 9.76
C LEU A 46 6.96 20.79 8.71
N TYR A 47 8.03 21.53 8.39
CA TYR A 47 7.99 22.56 7.34
C TYR A 47 7.64 21.99 5.95
N TYR A 48 8.15 20.81 5.60
CA TYR A 48 7.91 20.20 4.28
C TYR A 48 6.62 19.38 4.18
N PHE A 49 6.20 18.79 5.30
CA PHE A 49 5.18 17.73 5.31
C PHE A 49 4.03 17.97 6.27
N GLY A 50 3.98 19.13 6.92
CA GLY A 50 2.92 19.47 7.85
C GLY A 50 3.15 18.82 9.21
N ASP A 51 2.29 17.88 9.58
CA ASP A 51 2.40 17.15 10.85
C ASP A 51 2.83 15.69 10.65
N ARG A 52 2.81 14.92 11.75
CA ARG A 52 3.19 13.50 11.75
C ARG A 52 2.25 12.67 10.88
N GLY A 53 0.95 12.94 10.96
CA GLY A 53 -0.07 12.21 10.21
C GLY A 53 0.02 12.52 8.72
N GLU A 54 0.18 13.79 8.37
CA GLU A 54 0.36 14.20 6.97
C GLU A 54 1.66 13.65 6.37
N LEU A 55 2.75 13.61 7.14
CA LEU A 55 3.98 12.93 6.73
C LEU A 55 3.75 11.44 6.46
N LEU A 56 3.01 10.75 7.33
CA LEU A 56 2.66 9.34 7.15
C LEU A 56 1.81 9.13 5.90
N ALA A 57 0.80 9.96 5.67
CA ALA A 57 -0.06 9.91 4.49
C ALA A 57 0.75 10.05 3.20
N GLN A 58 1.67 11.00 3.17
CA GLN A 58 2.54 11.22 2.00
C GLN A 58 3.54 10.09 1.79
N ALA A 59 4.10 9.54 2.87
CA ALA A 59 4.99 8.39 2.78
C ALA A 59 4.23 7.16 2.25
N MET A 60 3.02 6.93 2.75
CA MET A 60 2.12 5.88 2.27
C MET A 60 1.80 6.08 0.78
N ALA A 61 1.46 7.29 0.36
CA ALA A 61 1.20 7.63 -1.05
C ALA A 61 2.40 7.37 -1.96
N ALA A 62 3.61 7.70 -1.51
CA ALA A 62 4.84 7.46 -2.28
C ALA A 62 5.25 5.99 -2.37
N SER A 63 4.65 5.10 -1.56
CA SER A 63 5.02 3.70 -1.44
C SER A 63 3.97 2.74 -2.04
N ARG A 64 2.89 3.25 -2.65
CA ARG A 64 1.76 2.41 -3.07
C ARG A 64 2.13 1.51 -4.26
N PRO A 65 1.64 0.26 -4.30
CA PRO A 65 1.55 -0.49 -5.56
C PRO A 65 0.72 0.29 -6.57
N ASP A 66 1.15 0.32 -7.83
CA ASP A 66 0.41 0.99 -8.90
C ASP A 66 -0.73 0.09 -9.40
N ALA A 67 -1.72 -0.14 -8.54
CA ALA A 67 -2.90 -0.93 -8.90
C ALA A 67 -3.69 -0.29 -10.06
N GLY A 68 -3.63 1.04 -10.18
CA GLY A 68 -4.17 1.76 -11.33
C GLY A 68 -3.50 1.32 -12.62
N GLU A 69 -2.18 1.43 -12.72
CA GLU A 69 -1.42 1.00 -13.90
C GLU A 69 -1.54 -0.51 -14.18
N ILE A 70 -1.51 -1.34 -13.13
CA ILE A 70 -1.57 -2.81 -13.29
C ILE A 70 -2.91 -3.28 -13.86
N PHE A 71 -4.02 -2.64 -13.47
CA PHE A 71 -5.37 -3.03 -13.89
C PHE A 71 -5.95 -2.15 -15.01
N ASP A 72 -5.22 -1.12 -15.45
CA ASP A 72 -5.62 -0.29 -16.58
C ASP A 72 -5.75 -1.12 -17.86
N GLY A 73 -6.85 -0.90 -18.59
CA GLY A 73 -7.12 -1.60 -19.85
C GLY A 73 -7.38 -3.12 -19.75
N VAL A 74 -7.49 -3.70 -18.54
CA VAL A 74 -7.84 -5.12 -18.39
C VAL A 74 -9.26 -5.38 -18.90
N ALA A 75 -9.36 -6.17 -19.96
CA ALA A 75 -10.63 -6.42 -20.67
C ALA A 75 -11.01 -7.92 -20.79
N THR A 76 -10.18 -8.83 -20.26
CA THR A 76 -10.45 -10.27 -20.27
C THR A 76 -10.18 -10.90 -18.91
N ALA A 77 -10.81 -12.05 -18.63
CA ALA A 77 -10.56 -12.82 -17.41
C ALA A 77 -9.09 -13.25 -17.29
N ASP A 78 -8.47 -13.71 -18.37
CA ASP A 78 -7.05 -14.07 -18.40
C ASP A 78 -6.15 -12.84 -18.13
N GLY A 79 -6.53 -11.68 -18.67
CA GLY A 79 -5.83 -10.41 -18.41
C GLY A 79 -5.91 -10.01 -16.93
N PHE A 80 -7.07 -10.19 -16.31
CA PHE A 80 -7.25 -9.93 -14.88
C PHE A 80 -6.40 -10.87 -14.02
N VAL A 81 -6.36 -12.17 -14.36
CA VAL A 81 -5.51 -13.15 -13.67
C VAL A 81 -4.04 -12.75 -13.77
N ALA A 82 -3.56 -12.38 -14.96
CA ALA A 82 -2.19 -11.91 -15.16
C ALA A 82 -1.87 -10.62 -14.36
N ALA A 83 -2.80 -9.65 -14.33
CA ALA A 83 -2.68 -8.44 -13.53
C ALA A 83 -2.63 -8.75 -12.02
N ALA A 84 -3.46 -9.67 -11.54
CA ALA A 84 -3.47 -10.08 -10.15
C ALA A 84 -2.18 -10.84 -9.74
N HIS A 85 -1.60 -11.65 -10.63
CA HIS A 85 -0.27 -12.24 -10.40
C HIS A 85 0.82 -11.16 -10.33
N THR A 86 0.78 -10.17 -11.23
CA THR A 86 1.72 -9.04 -11.21
C THR A 86 1.64 -8.29 -9.88
N LEU A 87 0.42 -8.03 -9.39
CA LEU A 87 0.21 -7.44 -8.06
C LEU A 87 0.76 -8.34 -6.95
N TRP A 88 0.50 -9.66 -6.99
CA TRP A 88 1.00 -10.61 -6.00
C TRP A 88 2.53 -10.65 -5.94
N GLU A 89 3.20 -10.69 -7.09
CA GLU A 89 4.66 -10.62 -7.17
C GLU A 89 5.20 -9.30 -6.63
N ALA A 90 4.55 -8.17 -6.96
CA ALA A 90 4.94 -6.85 -6.50
C ALA A 90 4.96 -6.78 -4.97
N ILE A 91 3.91 -7.29 -4.30
CA ILE A 91 3.78 -7.22 -2.84
C ILE A 91 4.59 -8.29 -2.08
N THR A 92 5.00 -9.39 -2.74
CA THR A 92 5.71 -10.51 -2.06
C THR A 92 7.20 -10.64 -2.37
N ARG A 93 7.63 -10.19 -3.55
CA ARG A 93 8.98 -10.39 -4.10
C ARG A 93 9.64 -9.09 -4.57
N GLY A 94 8.83 -8.10 -4.95
CA GLY A 94 9.30 -6.83 -5.49
C GLY A 94 9.83 -5.84 -4.45
N ARG A 95 10.31 -4.70 -4.96
CA ARG A 95 10.71 -3.53 -4.15
C ARG A 95 9.60 -3.06 -3.19
N GLN A 96 8.34 -3.36 -3.50
CA GLN A 96 7.17 -2.98 -2.71
C GLN A 96 6.92 -3.89 -1.49
N ARG A 97 7.70 -4.95 -1.26
CA ARG A 97 7.56 -5.80 -0.06
C ARG A 97 7.67 -4.98 1.24
N ARG A 98 8.57 -4.00 1.27
CA ARG A 98 8.73 -3.11 2.43
C ARG A 98 7.53 -2.17 2.56
N SER A 99 7.06 -1.65 1.44
CA SER A 99 5.90 -0.78 1.35
C SER A 99 4.60 -1.45 1.80
N VAL A 100 4.40 -2.73 1.47
CA VAL A 100 3.21 -3.47 1.94
C VAL A 100 3.24 -3.69 3.45
N SER A 101 4.43 -3.82 4.04
CA SER A 101 4.58 -3.94 5.50
C SER A 101 4.17 -2.64 6.22
N LEU A 102 4.41 -1.49 5.59
CA LEU A 102 3.95 -0.20 6.09
C LEU A 102 2.41 -0.11 6.06
N LEU A 103 1.81 -0.51 4.94
CA LEU A 103 0.35 -0.58 4.80
C LEU A 103 -0.30 -1.48 5.85
N LEU A 104 0.23 -2.70 6.05
CA LEU A 104 -0.30 -3.64 7.04
C LEU A 104 -0.26 -3.05 8.46
N GLN A 105 0.79 -2.29 8.80
CA GLN A 105 0.87 -1.60 10.09
C GLN A 105 -0.18 -0.50 10.23
N VAL A 106 -0.36 0.35 9.22
CA VAL A 106 -1.37 1.42 9.26
C VAL A 106 -2.77 0.85 9.41
N LEU A 107 -3.11 -0.21 8.66
CA LEU A 107 -4.41 -0.88 8.76
C LEU A 107 -4.63 -1.49 10.15
N SER A 108 -3.58 -2.06 10.75
CA SER A 108 -3.66 -2.60 12.10
C SER A 108 -3.81 -1.50 13.15
N LEU A 109 -3.07 -0.39 13.00
CA LEU A 109 -3.11 0.74 13.91
C LEU A 109 -4.45 1.47 13.89
N ALA A 110 -5.12 1.56 12.74
CA ALA A 110 -6.46 2.14 12.64
C ALA A 110 -7.50 1.40 13.49
N ILE A 111 -7.28 0.11 13.81
CA ILE A 111 -8.17 -0.65 14.71
C ILE A 111 -7.98 -0.19 16.17
N THR A 112 -6.74 0.12 16.57
CA THR A 112 -6.41 0.44 17.98
C THR A 112 -6.35 1.95 18.28
N ASP A 113 -6.16 2.77 17.24
CA ASP A 113 -6.06 4.24 17.28
C ASP A 113 -6.74 4.84 16.03
N PRO A 114 -8.07 4.67 15.89
CA PRO A 114 -8.80 5.11 14.71
C PRO A 114 -8.76 6.64 14.52
N ASP A 115 -8.77 7.42 15.60
CA ASP A 115 -8.72 8.88 15.54
C ASP A 115 -7.47 9.38 14.80
N THR A 116 -6.36 8.64 14.93
CA THR A 116 -5.10 8.97 14.25
C THR A 116 -5.00 8.37 12.85
N TYR A 117 -5.41 7.10 12.66
CA TYR A 117 -5.06 6.36 11.44
C TYR A 117 -6.22 6.01 10.49
N GLN A 118 -7.48 6.20 10.90
CA GLN A 118 -8.64 5.82 10.07
C GLN A 118 -8.65 6.48 8.68
N PRO A 119 -8.42 7.80 8.53
CA PRO A 119 -8.44 8.42 7.20
C PRO A 119 -7.40 7.82 6.24
N TYR A 120 -6.25 7.39 6.78
CA TYR A 120 -5.18 6.77 5.99
C TYR A 120 -5.50 5.31 5.62
N ALA A 121 -6.16 4.59 6.53
CA ALA A 121 -6.62 3.23 6.27
C ALA A 121 -7.71 3.20 5.19
N ASP A 122 -8.66 4.13 5.24
CA ASP A 122 -9.75 4.23 4.26
C ASP A 122 -9.21 4.52 2.85
N ASP A 123 -8.33 5.53 2.73
CA ASP A 123 -7.69 5.87 1.45
C ASP A 123 -6.88 4.70 0.90
N ALA A 124 -6.12 4.01 1.76
CA ALA A 124 -5.30 2.89 1.34
C ALA A 124 -6.13 1.67 0.87
N VAL A 125 -7.30 1.44 1.45
CA VAL A 125 -8.23 0.41 0.98
C VAL A 125 -8.87 0.82 -0.34
N ALA A 126 -9.38 2.04 -0.45
CA ALA A 126 -10.06 2.54 -1.64
C ALA A 126 -9.15 2.51 -2.88
N VAL A 127 -7.91 2.99 -2.75
CA VAL A 127 -6.93 3.07 -3.85
C VAL A 127 -6.58 1.69 -4.42
N MET A 128 -6.62 0.63 -3.61
CA MET A 128 -6.42 -0.74 -4.10
C MET A 128 -7.71 -1.34 -4.65
N LEU A 129 -8.83 -1.07 -3.99
CA LEU A 129 -10.12 -1.70 -4.29
C LEU A 129 -10.73 -1.18 -5.60
N ASP A 130 -10.67 0.13 -5.83
CA ASP A 130 -11.41 0.78 -6.92
C ASP A 130 -10.89 0.40 -8.32
N PRO A 131 -9.58 0.34 -8.62
CA PRO A 131 -9.08 -0.11 -9.92
C PRO A 131 -9.47 -1.57 -10.23
N ILE A 132 -9.41 -2.44 -9.21
CA ILE A 132 -9.70 -3.87 -9.34
C ILE A 132 -11.20 -4.08 -9.53
N ALA A 133 -12.03 -3.33 -8.79
CA ALA A 133 -13.48 -3.32 -8.98
C ALA A 133 -13.84 -2.83 -10.39
N GLY A 134 -13.24 -1.73 -10.87
CA GLY A 134 -13.48 -1.21 -12.22
C GLY A 134 -13.12 -2.20 -13.32
N ALA A 135 -12.00 -2.92 -13.18
CA ALA A 135 -11.64 -4.00 -14.11
C ALA A 135 -12.70 -5.12 -14.10
N LEU A 136 -13.15 -5.57 -12.94
CA LEU A 136 -14.19 -6.61 -12.82
C LEU A 136 -15.56 -6.14 -13.33
N GLU A 137 -15.90 -4.87 -13.17
CA GLU A 137 -17.10 -4.27 -13.79
C GLU A 137 -17.00 -4.32 -15.31
N GLY A 138 -15.84 -3.98 -15.88
CA GLY A 138 -15.56 -4.10 -17.32
C GLY A 138 -15.65 -5.52 -17.88
N LEU A 139 -15.41 -6.53 -17.04
CA LEU A 139 -15.60 -7.96 -17.37
C LEU A 139 -17.07 -8.42 -17.28
N GLY A 140 -17.99 -7.57 -16.83
CA GLY A 140 -19.41 -7.87 -16.76
C GLY A 140 -19.89 -8.46 -15.43
N PHE A 141 -19.09 -8.40 -14.36
CA PHE A 141 -19.51 -8.89 -13.04
C PHE A 141 -20.51 -7.95 -12.33
N GLY A 142 -20.79 -6.77 -12.87
CA GLY A 142 -21.84 -5.88 -12.39
C GLY A 142 -21.76 -5.61 -10.88
N SER A 143 -22.86 -5.84 -10.16
CA SER A 143 -22.93 -5.63 -8.70
C SER A 143 -21.95 -6.50 -7.89
N ASP A 144 -21.48 -7.62 -8.43
CA ASP A 144 -20.56 -8.51 -7.74
C ASP A 144 -19.09 -8.06 -7.84
N ALA A 145 -18.78 -7.13 -8.74
CA ALA A 145 -17.42 -6.70 -9.01
C ALA A 145 -16.70 -6.20 -7.75
N ARG A 146 -17.37 -5.41 -6.90
CA ARG A 146 -16.78 -4.90 -5.65
C ARG A 146 -16.54 -6.00 -4.61
N VAL A 147 -17.42 -7.01 -4.55
CA VAL A 147 -17.26 -8.18 -3.65
C VAL A 147 -16.09 -9.04 -4.11
N ARG A 148 -15.98 -9.29 -5.42
CA ARG A 148 -14.86 -10.02 -6.04
C ARG A 148 -13.54 -9.27 -5.90
N ALA A 149 -13.53 -7.95 -6.05
CA ALA A 149 -12.36 -7.13 -5.79
C ALA A 149 -11.94 -7.21 -4.31
N THR A 150 -12.91 -7.20 -3.39
CA THR A 150 -12.65 -7.36 -1.96
C THR A 150 -12.00 -8.71 -1.65
N LEU A 151 -12.48 -9.80 -2.28
CA LEU A 151 -11.88 -11.13 -2.16
C LEU A 151 -10.41 -11.12 -2.57
N VAL A 152 -10.07 -10.52 -3.72
CA VAL A 152 -8.69 -10.42 -4.21
C VAL A 152 -7.85 -9.55 -3.29
N VAL A 153 -8.25 -8.31 -3.04
CA VAL A 153 -7.46 -7.34 -2.26
C VAL A 153 -7.23 -7.84 -0.85
N SER A 154 -8.29 -8.28 -0.16
CA SER A 154 -8.19 -8.72 1.23
C SER A 154 -7.51 -10.09 1.34
N GLY A 155 -7.81 -11.00 0.40
CA GLY A 155 -7.21 -12.33 0.35
C GLY A 155 -5.70 -12.26 0.12
N LEU A 156 -5.26 -11.56 -0.92
CA LEU A 156 -3.83 -11.40 -1.21
C LEU A 156 -3.11 -10.64 -0.09
N ARG A 157 -3.71 -9.58 0.47
CA ARG A 157 -3.12 -8.86 1.61
C ARG A 157 -2.92 -9.78 2.82
N GLY A 158 -3.92 -10.57 3.17
CA GLY A 158 -3.85 -11.52 4.29
C GLY A 158 -2.79 -12.60 4.07
N LEU A 159 -2.71 -13.16 2.86
CA LEU A 159 -1.69 -14.14 2.49
C LEU A 159 -0.27 -13.54 2.50
N CYS A 160 -0.14 -12.28 2.10
CA CYS A 160 1.14 -11.57 2.20
C CYS A 160 1.57 -11.44 3.65
N GLN A 161 0.67 -11.01 4.54
CA GLN A 161 0.94 -10.91 5.98
C GLN A 161 1.30 -12.27 6.58
N ASP A 162 0.55 -13.33 6.25
CA ASP A 162 0.85 -14.70 6.68
C ASP A 162 2.27 -15.12 6.27
N GLY A 163 2.62 -14.93 4.99
CA GLY A 163 3.95 -15.28 4.48
C GLY A 163 5.08 -14.48 5.11
N LEU A 164 4.84 -13.20 5.48
CA LEU A 164 5.81 -12.38 6.20
C LEU A 164 6.05 -12.89 7.62
N VAL A 165 5.02 -13.44 8.29
CA VAL A 165 5.10 -13.94 9.67
C VAL A 165 5.64 -15.37 9.72
N THR A 166 5.16 -16.26 8.86
CA THR A 166 5.46 -17.70 8.92
C THR A 166 6.67 -18.09 8.07
N GLY A 167 7.00 -17.31 7.04
CA GLY A 167 8.02 -17.65 6.06
C GLY A 167 7.63 -18.74 5.06
N ASP A 168 6.42 -19.32 5.18
CA ASP A 168 5.94 -20.41 4.34
C ASP A 168 5.43 -19.91 2.98
N ARG A 169 6.38 -19.58 2.10
CA ARG A 169 6.10 -19.02 0.77
C ARG A 169 5.28 -19.95 -0.11
N ALA A 170 5.62 -21.24 -0.12
CA ALA A 170 4.96 -22.22 -0.98
C ALA A 170 3.45 -22.33 -0.67
N ARG A 171 3.08 -22.35 0.61
CA ARG A 171 1.68 -22.40 1.01
C ARG A 171 0.92 -21.13 0.64
N VAL A 172 1.49 -19.95 0.90
CA VAL A 172 0.79 -18.69 0.61
C VAL A 172 0.70 -18.40 -0.89
N ASP A 173 1.71 -18.78 -1.68
CA ASP A 173 1.64 -18.71 -3.15
C ASP A 173 0.52 -19.62 -3.67
N ALA A 174 0.46 -20.88 -3.22
CA ALA A 174 -0.60 -21.80 -3.64
C ALA A 174 -2.01 -21.33 -3.23
N ALA A 175 -2.14 -20.61 -2.12
CA ALA A 175 -3.40 -20.00 -1.71
C ALA A 175 -3.74 -18.76 -2.57
N ALA A 176 -2.74 -17.96 -2.95
CA ALA A 176 -2.94 -16.79 -3.81
C ALA A 176 -3.50 -17.19 -5.18
N GLU A 177 -2.99 -18.29 -5.76
CA GLU A 177 -3.53 -18.87 -6.99
C GLU A 177 -5.05 -19.14 -6.90
N ARG A 178 -5.51 -19.67 -5.77
CA ARG A 178 -6.93 -19.98 -5.54
C ARG A 178 -7.78 -18.72 -5.41
N VAL A 179 -7.26 -17.71 -4.72
CA VAL A 179 -7.93 -16.39 -4.58
C VAL A 179 -8.07 -15.72 -5.94
N ILE A 180 -6.99 -15.72 -6.74
CA ILE A 180 -6.96 -15.11 -8.07
C ILE A 180 -7.95 -15.82 -9.00
N ALA A 181 -7.93 -17.15 -9.05
CA ALA A 181 -8.86 -17.91 -9.88
C ALA A 181 -10.33 -17.70 -9.49
N ALA A 182 -10.63 -17.62 -8.19
CA ALA A 182 -11.99 -17.41 -7.70
C ALA A 182 -12.57 -16.04 -8.08
N ALA A 183 -11.72 -15.03 -8.30
CA ALA A 183 -12.17 -13.67 -8.63
C ALA A 183 -12.92 -13.58 -9.96
N VAL A 184 -12.51 -14.40 -10.93
CA VAL A 184 -13.05 -14.43 -12.30
C VAL A 184 -13.85 -15.70 -12.59
N ALA A 185 -14.05 -16.56 -11.60
CA ALA A 185 -14.89 -17.74 -11.73
C ALA A 185 -16.34 -17.32 -12.09
N PRO A 186 -17.01 -18.05 -13.00
CA PRO A 186 -18.36 -17.73 -13.43
C PRO A 186 -19.37 -17.73 -12.27
#